data_AF-A0A1F9CHQ9-F1
#
_entry.id   AF-A0A1F9CHQ9-F1
#
_cell.length_a   1.000
_cell.length_b   1.000
_cell.length_c   1.000
_cell.angle_alpha   90.00
_cell.angle_beta   90.00
_cell.angle_gamma   90.00
#
_symmetry.space_group_name_H-M   'P 1'
#
loop_
_entity.id
_entity.type
_entity.pdbx_description
1 polymer ?
#
loop_
_entity_poly.entity_id
_entity_poly.type
_entity_poly.pdbx_seq_one_letter_code
_entity_poly.pdbx_strand_id
1 'polypeptide(L)'
;MKLRSIFLVMLFASVLFALTAAWGQEKNLELNKDVTAKFRAFDKGLFKGFDVYSAGVKEFPTALLFDRKDSYSIPGRFWGKPLTEEEIVYAIKRLDEQYKDQRWNTPFHPRALNVVNLKGAVVGYVYTGIRTLLIDRKEDGRVIVFLPGKQQIGANAQCPCDPLMPNTDN
;
A
#
# COMPACT_ATOMS: atom_id res chain seq x y z
N MET A 1 -8.79 42.12 -37.21
CA MET A 1 -9.18 40.69 -37.27
C MET A 1 -8.16 39.71 -36.65
N LYS A 2 -6.88 40.06 -36.42
CA LYS A 2 -5.86 39.12 -35.89
C LYS A 2 -5.93 38.83 -34.38
N LEU A 3 -6.51 39.73 -33.57
CA LEU A 3 -6.51 39.61 -32.11
C LEU A 3 -7.49 38.55 -31.55
N ARG A 4 -8.61 38.30 -32.25
CA ARG A 4 -9.61 37.29 -31.85
C ARG A 4 -9.15 35.85 -32.07
N SER A 5 -8.28 35.62 -33.05
CA SER A 5 -7.74 34.28 -33.35
C SER A 5 -6.72 33.81 -32.31
N ILE A 6 -5.89 34.74 -31.82
CA ILE A 6 -4.88 34.44 -30.78
C ILE A 6 -5.57 34.06 -29.45
N PHE A 7 -6.68 34.73 -29.12
CA PHE A 7 -7.44 34.45 -27.90
C PHE A 7 -8.07 33.05 -27.92
N LEU A 8 -8.60 32.62 -29.08
CA LEU A 8 -9.18 31.28 -29.26
C LEU A 8 -8.13 30.16 -29.17
N VAL A 9 -6.94 30.38 -29.73
CA VAL A 9 -5.83 29.41 -29.65
C VAL A 9 -5.32 29.27 -28.22
N MET A 10 -5.19 30.39 -27.47
CA MET A 10 -4.81 30.34 -26.06
C MET A 10 -5.87 29.66 -25.19
N LEU A 11 -7.16 29.86 -25.48
CA LEU A 11 -8.25 29.21 -24.73
C LEU A 11 -8.25 27.69 -24.98
N PHE A 12 -8.03 27.24 -26.22
CA PHE A 12 -7.91 25.81 -26.54
C PHE A 12 -6.65 25.17 -25.92
N ALA A 13 -5.52 25.87 -25.88
CA ALA A 13 -4.31 25.38 -25.22
C ALA A 13 -4.51 25.20 -23.70
N SER A 14 -5.28 26.10 -23.06
CA SER A 14 -5.57 26.00 -21.62
C SER A 14 -6.51 24.85 -21.26
N VAL A 15 -7.50 24.52 -22.11
CA VAL A 15 -8.37 23.36 -21.93
C VAL A 15 -7.61 22.04 -22.10
N LEU A 16 -6.64 21.99 -23.02
CA LEU A 16 -5.76 20.83 -23.20
C LEU A 16 -4.81 20.61 -22.01
N PHE A 17 -4.31 21.69 -21.39
CA PHE A 17 -3.50 21.60 -20.16
C PHE A 17 -4.32 21.30 -18.90
N ALA A 18 -5.60 21.67 -18.84
CA ALA A 18 -6.48 21.33 -17.72
C ALA A 18 -6.88 19.83 -17.72
N LEU A 19 -6.89 19.17 -18.89
CA LEU A 19 -7.20 17.75 -19.01
C LEU A 19 -6.02 16.80 -18.68
N THR A 20 -4.78 17.32 -18.61
CA THR A 20 -3.61 16.50 -18.25
C THR A 20 -3.35 16.44 -16.74
N ALA A 21 -4.08 17.21 -15.92
CA ALA A 21 -3.85 17.33 -14.48
C ALA A 21 -4.62 16.31 -13.61
N ALA A 22 -5.02 15.15 -14.15
CA ALA A 22 -5.68 14.09 -13.38
C ALA A 22 -4.86 12.78 -13.26
N TRP A 23 -3.61 12.78 -13.70
CA TRP A 23 -2.71 11.65 -13.49
C TRP A 23 -1.98 11.80 -12.15
N GLY A 24 -2.54 11.18 -11.10
CA GLY A 24 -1.75 10.77 -9.93
C GLY A 24 -1.92 11.55 -8.62
N GLN A 25 -2.92 12.42 -8.46
CA GLN A 25 -3.18 13.04 -7.16
C GLN A 25 -3.82 12.05 -6.16
N GLU A 26 -3.07 11.76 -5.09
CA GLU A 26 -3.48 11.43 -3.70
C GLU A 26 -4.58 10.39 -3.39
N LYS A 27 -5.19 9.70 -4.35
CA LYS A 27 -6.01 8.50 -4.09
C LYS A 27 -5.19 7.27 -3.67
N ASN A 28 -3.90 7.48 -3.41
CA ASN A 28 -2.96 6.45 -2.99
C ASN A 28 -3.24 6.07 -1.54
N LEU A 29 -3.86 4.91 -1.32
CA LEU A 29 -4.03 4.32 0.00
C LEU A 29 -4.93 5.13 0.94
N GLU A 30 -6.06 5.62 0.42
CA GLU A 30 -7.09 6.21 1.27
C GLU A 30 -7.53 5.20 2.34
N LEU A 31 -7.57 5.67 3.59
CA LEU A 31 -8.06 4.91 4.72
C LEU A 31 -9.55 4.60 4.53
N ASN A 32 -9.90 3.32 4.54
CA ASN A 32 -11.29 2.89 4.49
C ASN A 32 -11.78 2.47 5.89
N LYS A 33 -12.49 3.38 6.57
CA LYS A 33 -12.98 3.15 7.93
C LYS A 33 -14.02 2.04 7.99
N ASP A 34 -14.89 1.95 6.99
CA ASP A 34 -15.96 0.95 6.94
C ASP A 34 -15.39 -0.46 6.75
N VAL A 35 -14.45 -0.61 5.82
CA VAL A 35 -13.76 -1.88 5.60
C VAL A 35 -12.88 -2.24 6.80
N THR A 36 -12.23 -1.25 7.44
CA THR A 36 -11.50 -1.46 8.69
C THR A 36 -12.40 -2.04 9.78
N ALA A 37 -13.60 -1.49 9.95
CA ALA A 37 -14.58 -1.98 10.92
C ALA A 37 -15.02 -3.42 10.61
N LYS A 38 -15.29 -3.74 9.34
CA LYS A 38 -15.66 -5.09 8.90
C LYS A 38 -14.55 -6.11 9.12
N PHE A 39 -13.28 -5.75 8.86
CA PHE A 39 -12.14 -6.62 9.16
C PHE A 39 -12.04 -6.92 10.66
N ARG A 40 -12.19 -5.91 11.52
CA ARG A 40 -12.17 -6.10 12.98
C ARG A 40 -13.37 -6.88 13.52
N ALA A 41 -14.52 -6.75 12.87
CA ALA A 41 -15.73 -7.51 13.18
C ALA A 41 -15.70 -8.94 12.63
N PHE A 42 -14.65 -9.33 11.89
CA PHE A 42 -14.55 -10.61 11.19
C PHE A 42 -15.77 -10.90 10.28
N ASP A 43 -16.20 -9.89 9.53
CA ASP A 43 -17.34 -10.01 8.62
C ASP A 43 -17.06 -11.07 7.54
N LYS A 44 -17.67 -12.25 7.72
CA LYS A 44 -17.56 -13.38 6.79
C LYS A 44 -18.09 -13.05 5.39
N GLY A 45 -19.10 -12.19 5.30
CA GLY A 45 -19.67 -11.77 4.03
C GLY A 45 -18.65 -10.98 3.22
N LEU A 46 -17.87 -10.12 3.88
CA LEU A 46 -16.77 -9.42 3.25
C LEU A 46 -15.68 -10.40 2.79
N PHE A 47 -15.20 -11.29 3.67
CA PHE A 47 -14.06 -12.16 3.37
C PHE A 47 -14.29 -13.12 2.19
N LYS A 48 -15.53 -13.55 1.95
CA LYS A 48 -15.86 -14.42 0.81
C LYS A 48 -15.47 -13.82 -0.55
N GLY A 49 -15.47 -12.49 -0.66
CA GLY A 49 -15.12 -11.78 -1.89
C GLY A 49 -13.62 -11.62 -2.14
N PHE A 50 -12.76 -12.12 -1.24
CA PHE A 50 -11.31 -11.90 -1.31
C PHE A 50 -10.52 -13.20 -1.15
N ASP A 51 -9.40 -13.27 -1.84
CA ASP A 51 -8.27 -14.10 -1.44
C ASP A 51 -7.36 -13.26 -0.55
N VAL A 52 -6.99 -13.80 0.61
CA VAL A 52 -6.25 -13.04 1.62
C VAL A 52 -4.87 -13.62 1.78
N TYR A 53 -3.86 -12.76 1.82
CA TYR A 53 -2.46 -13.14 1.91
C TYR A 53 -1.81 -12.43 3.09
N SER A 54 -0.82 -13.07 3.72
CA SER A 54 -0.03 -12.47 4.79
C SER A 54 1.35 -12.04 4.32
N ALA A 55 1.80 -10.89 4.81
CA ALA A 55 3.19 -10.48 4.81
C ALA A 55 3.84 -10.79 6.17
N GLY A 56 5.10 -11.22 6.16
CA GLY A 56 5.81 -11.66 7.36
C GLY A 56 5.60 -13.16 7.63
N VAL A 57 5.89 -13.58 8.87
CA VAL A 57 5.67 -14.97 9.32
C VAL A 57 4.35 -15.09 10.05
N LYS A 58 3.82 -16.31 10.21
CA LYS A 58 2.51 -16.57 10.83
C LYS A 58 2.39 -15.92 12.21
N GLU A 59 3.44 -16.01 13.00
CA GLU A 59 3.50 -15.49 14.38
C GLU A 59 3.60 -13.96 14.41
N PHE A 60 4.17 -13.36 13.36
CA PHE A 60 4.48 -11.94 13.26
C PHE A 60 4.06 -11.36 11.90
N PRO A 61 2.75 -11.34 11.59
CA PRO A 61 2.26 -10.72 10.37
C PRO A 61 2.50 -9.22 10.42
N THR A 62 2.90 -8.62 9.30
CA THR A 62 3.14 -7.16 9.17
C THR A 62 2.05 -6.47 8.36
N ALA A 63 1.38 -7.21 7.48
CA ALA A 63 0.20 -6.75 6.76
C ALA A 63 -0.59 -7.95 6.21
N LEU A 64 -1.85 -7.69 5.90
CA LEU A 64 -2.69 -8.58 5.11
C LEU A 64 -3.07 -7.91 3.80
N LEU A 65 -2.92 -8.62 2.68
CA LEU A 65 -3.44 -8.21 1.38
C LEU A 65 -4.75 -8.93 1.13
N PHE A 66 -5.81 -8.16 0.90
CA PHE A 66 -7.12 -8.65 0.47
C PHE A 66 -7.24 -8.41 -1.02
N ASP A 67 -6.97 -9.45 -1.81
CA ASP A 67 -7.11 -9.46 -3.26
C ASP A 67 -8.54 -9.79 -3.64
N ARG A 68 -9.21 -8.94 -4.42
CA ARG A 68 -10.60 -9.22 -4.79
C ARG A 68 -10.63 -10.42 -5.72
N LYS A 69 -11.57 -11.34 -5.49
CA LYS A 69 -11.84 -12.50 -6.38
C LYS A 69 -12.54 -12.04 -7.66
N ASP A 70 -11.82 -11.31 -8.48
CA ASP A 70 -12.24 -10.90 -9.81
C ASP A 70 -11.18 -11.33 -10.85
N SER A 71 -11.25 -10.78 -12.06
CA SER A 71 -10.27 -11.08 -13.12
C SER A 71 -8.92 -10.39 -12.93
N TYR A 72 -8.72 -9.64 -11.84
CA TYR A 72 -7.55 -8.78 -11.59
C TYR A 72 -6.85 -9.18 -10.30
N SER A 73 -5.95 -10.14 -10.39
CA SER A 73 -5.13 -10.56 -9.25
C SER A 73 -4.04 -9.53 -8.94
N ILE A 74 -4.04 -9.04 -7.70
CA ILE A 74 -3.02 -8.15 -7.11
C ILE A 74 -1.73 -8.86 -6.62
N PRO A 75 -1.74 -10.08 -6.04
CA PRO A 75 -0.56 -10.70 -5.46
C PRO A 75 0.45 -11.02 -6.55
N GLY A 76 1.61 -10.37 -6.48
CA GLY A 76 2.81 -10.91 -7.10
C GLY A 76 3.27 -12.17 -6.36
N ARG A 77 4.25 -12.88 -6.94
CA ARG A 77 5.00 -14.01 -6.32
C ARG A 77 5.59 -13.76 -4.93
N PHE A 78 5.49 -12.53 -4.43
CA PHE A 78 6.04 -12.07 -3.17
C PHE A 78 5.10 -12.32 -1.98
N TRP A 79 3.80 -12.47 -2.23
CA TRP A 79 2.85 -12.86 -1.21
C TRP A 79 2.77 -14.39 -1.15
N GLY A 80 2.61 -14.94 0.06
CA GLY A 80 2.56 -16.39 0.27
C GLY A 80 1.33 -17.04 -0.36
N LYS A 81 0.99 -18.25 0.10
CA LYS A 81 -0.29 -18.88 -0.26
C LYS A 81 -1.49 -18.09 0.32
N PRO A 82 -2.68 -18.17 -0.30
CA PRO A 82 -3.90 -17.69 0.32
C PRO A 82 -4.11 -18.32 1.70
N LEU A 83 -4.60 -17.52 2.64
CA LEU A 83 -4.91 -17.91 4.01
C LEU A 83 -6.29 -18.55 4.11
N THR A 84 -6.46 -19.47 5.06
CA THR A 84 -7.80 -19.94 5.47
C THR A 84 -8.53 -18.88 6.30
N GLU A 85 -9.85 -19.05 6.51
CA GLU A 85 -10.64 -18.15 7.34
C GLU A 85 -10.07 -18.03 8.77
N GLU A 86 -9.65 -19.15 9.36
CA GLU A 86 -9.05 -19.19 10.69
C GLU A 86 -7.71 -18.46 10.72
N GLU A 87 -6.89 -18.63 9.68
CA GLU A 87 -5.61 -17.94 9.54
C GLU A 87 -5.80 -16.42 9.38
N ILE A 88 -6.84 -15.98 8.66
CA ILE A 88 -7.20 -14.56 8.52
C ILE A 88 -7.56 -13.97 9.89
N VAL A 89 -8.48 -14.61 10.61
CA VAL A 89 -8.92 -14.17 11.94
C VAL A 89 -7.72 -14.10 12.88
N TYR A 90 -6.86 -15.12 12.87
CA TYR A 90 -5.65 -15.15 13.68
C TYR A 90 -4.71 -13.98 13.33
N ALA A 91 -4.42 -13.75 12.05
CA ALA A 91 -3.50 -12.70 11.64
C ALA A 91 -4.00 -11.28 11.96
N ILE A 92 -5.31 -11.01 11.81
CA ILE A 92 -5.91 -9.73 12.22
C ILE A 92 -5.73 -9.51 13.72
N LYS A 93 -6.01 -10.52 14.56
CA LYS A 93 -5.78 -10.44 16.01
C LYS A 93 -4.31 -10.18 16.34
N ARG A 94 -3.39 -10.87 15.68
CA ARG A 94 -1.94 -10.68 15.86
C ARG A 94 -1.49 -9.26 15.50
N LEU A 95 -2.03 -8.67 14.44
CA LEU A 95 -1.74 -7.27 14.09
C LEU A 95 -2.23 -6.29 15.18
N ASP A 96 -3.42 -6.51 15.73
CA ASP A 96 -3.95 -5.69 16.83
C ASP A 96 -3.15 -5.87 18.14
N GLU A 97 -2.69 -7.09 18.44
CA GLU A 97 -1.80 -7.36 19.58
C GLU A 97 -0.43 -6.70 19.42
N GLN A 98 0.17 -6.78 18.23
CA GLN A 98 1.44 -6.12 17.94
C GLN A 98 1.35 -4.60 18.09
N TYR A 99 0.22 -3.98 17.74
CA TYR A 99 0.03 -2.55 17.98
C TYR A 99 0.00 -2.17 19.46
N LYS A 100 -0.56 -3.03 20.32
CA LYS A 100 -0.61 -2.80 21.78
C LYS A 100 0.75 -3.02 22.44
N ASP A 101 1.60 -3.86 21.86
CA ASP A 101 2.94 -4.16 22.36
C ASP A 101 3.97 -3.18 21.78
N GLN A 102 4.45 -2.27 22.62
CA GLN A 102 5.39 -1.21 22.26
C GLN A 102 6.68 -1.73 21.59
N ARG A 103 7.06 -3.00 21.80
CA ARG A 103 8.25 -3.61 21.19
C ARG A 103 8.20 -3.65 19.67
N TRP A 104 7.01 -3.62 19.07
CA TRP A 104 6.84 -3.69 17.61
C TRP A 104 6.93 -2.33 16.92
N ASN A 105 6.90 -1.23 17.68
CA ASN A 105 6.96 0.14 17.16
C ASN A 105 6.03 0.36 15.95
N THR A 106 4.79 -0.17 16.03
CA THR A 106 3.82 -0.05 14.95
C THR A 106 3.16 1.33 15.03
N PRO A 107 3.37 2.22 14.06
CA PRO A 107 3.05 3.64 14.21
C PRO A 107 1.55 3.95 14.24
N PHE A 108 0.72 3.03 13.74
CA PHE A 108 -0.72 3.23 13.64
C PHE A 108 -1.45 1.97 14.06
N HIS A 109 -2.67 2.14 14.58
CA HIS A 109 -3.60 1.02 14.71
C HIS A 109 -3.80 0.40 13.31
N PRO A 110 -3.67 -0.94 13.15
CA PRO A 110 -4.09 -1.66 11.97
C PRO A 110 -5.36 -1.11 11.32
N ARG A 111 -5.24 -0.77 10.03
CA ARG A 111 -6.28 -0.09 9.25
C ARG A 111 -6.25 -0.56 7.81
N ALA A 112 -7.42 -0.56 7.16
CA ALA A 112 -7.59 -0.94 5.77
C ALA A 112 -7.28 0.25 4.86
N LEU A 113 -6.36 0.05 3.93
CA LEU A 113 -5.98 1.01 2.92
C LEU A 113 -6.47 0.53 1.55
N ASN A 114 -7.12 1.41 0.79
CA ASN A 114 -7.62 1.08 -0.55
C ASN A 114 -6.45 0.81 -1.52
N VAL A 115 -6.50 -0.33 -2.22
CA VAL A 115 -5.66 -0.60 -3.39
C VAL A 115 -6.46 -0.23 -4.63
N VAL A 116 -6.02 0.81 -5.33
CA VAL A 116 -6.71 1.33 -6.54
C VAL A 116 -5.84 1.16 -7.78
N ASN A 117 -6.46 0.81 -8.91
CA ASN A 117 -5.79 0.80 -10.21
C ASN A 117 -5.69 2.21 -10.83
N LEU A 118 -5.07 2.34 -12.02
CA LEU A 118 -4.92 3.63 -12.71
C LEU A 118 -6.26 4.27 -13.09
N LYS A 119 -7.35 3.50 -13.18
CA LYS A 119 -8.71 4.00 -13.44
C LYS A 119 -9.41 4.49 -12.16
N GLY A 120 -8.74 4.40 -11.00
CA GLY A 120 -9.31 4.76 -9.71
C GLY A 120 -10.28 3.73 -9.13
N ALA A 121 -10.41 2.55 -9.73
CA ALA A 121 -11.25 1.47 -9.20
C ALA A 121 -10.52 0.75 -8.07
N VAL A 122 -11.21 0.55 -6.94
CA VAL A 122 -10.70 -0.28 -5.85
C VAL A 122 -10.66 -1.73 -6.32
N VAL A 123 -9.47 -2.33 -6.29
CA VAL A 123 -9.22 -3.72 -6.67
C VAL A 123 -8.94 -4.61 -5.46
N GLY A 124 -8.66 -4.02 -4.30
CA GLY A 124 -8.40 -4.76 -3.06
C GLY A 124 -8.08 -3.84 -1.90
N TYR A 125 -7.59 -4.41 -0.81
CA TYR A 125 -7.22 -3.67 0.39
C TYR A 125 -5.91 -4.19 0.99
N VAL A 126 -5.17 -3.31 1.67
CA VAL A 126 -4.10 -3.75 2.57
C VAL A 126 -4.48 -3.38 3.99
N TYR A 127 -4.57 -4.37 4.88
CA TYR A 127 -4.78 -4.15 6.31
C TYR A 127 -3.43 -4.17 7.02
N THR A 128 -3.03 -3.01 7.56
CA THR A 128 -1.71 -2.87 8.19
C THR A 128 -1.65 -1.69 9.16
N GLY A 129 -0.72 -1.77 10.13
CA GLY A 129 -0.38 -0.67 11.04
C GLY A 129 0.85 0.14 10.61
N ILE A 130 1.52 -0.23 9.51
CA ILE A 130 2.76 0.43 9.07
C ILE A 130 2.50 1.79 8.38
N ARG A 131 3.59 2.52 8.11
CA ARG A 131 3.58 3.86 7.51
C ARG A 131 3.44 3.86 5.98
N THR A 132 4.15 2.99 5.30
CA THR A 132 4.28 3.04 3.83
C THR A 132 4.09 1.66 3.21
N LEU A 133 3.38 1.62 2.09
CA LEU A 133 3.30 0.47 1.20
C LEU A 133 3.84 0.87 -0.16
N LEU A 134 4.67 0.02 -0.74
CA LEU A 134 5.14 0.20 -2.12
C LEU A 134 4.13 -0.46 -3.07
N ILE A 135 3.61 0.33 -4.00
CA ILE A 135 2.64 -0.12 -5.00
C ILE A 135 3.12 0.33 -6.38
N ASP A 136 3.19 -0.62 -7.32
CA ASP A 136 3.47 -0.36 -8.73
C ASP A 136 2.19 -0.59 -9.54
N ARG A 137 1.89 0.32 -10.47
CA ARG A 137 0.68 0.29 -11.29
C ARG A 137 1.09 0.26 -12.74
N LYS A 138 0.60 -0.75 -13.45
CA LYS A 138 0.88 -0.94 -14.88
C LYS A 138 -0.19 -0.23 -15.71
N GLU A 139 0.21 0.21 -16.90
CA GLU A 139 -0.68 0.88 -17.86
C GLU A 139 -1.88 0.02 -18.25
N ASP A 140 -1.71 -1.31 -18.23
CA ASP A 140 -2.78 -2.30 -18.47
C ASP A 140 -3.80 -2.42 -17.32
N GLY A 141 -3.61 -1.66 -16.23
CA GLY A 141 -4.51 -1.64 -15.08
C GLY A 141 -4.15 -2.64 -13.97
N ARG A 142 -3.11 -3.47 -14.15
CA ARG A 142 -2.60 -4.32 -13.07
C ARG A 142 -1.98 -3.48 -11.95
N VAL A 143 -2.12 -3.97 -10.72
CA VAL A 143 -1.54 -3.37 -9.53
C VAL A 143 -0.69 -4.41 -8.83
N ILE A 144 0.55 -4.08 -8.53
CA ILE A 144 1.48 -4.91 -7.77
C ILE A 144 1.66 -4.25 -6.42
N VAL A 145 1.24 -4.93 -5.35
CA VAL A 145 1.53 -4.52 -3.98
C VAL A 145 2.75 -5.29 -3.51
N PHE A 146 3.84 -4.62 -3.18
CA PHE A 146 5.03 -5.28 -2.65
C PHE A 146 4.87 -5.58 -1.16
N LEU A 147 5.56 -6.61 -0.68
CA LEU A 147 5.60 -6.91 0.74
C LEU A 147 6.11 -5.68 1.51
N PRO A 148 5.45 -5.31 2.62
CA PRO A 148 6.01 -4.32 3.51
C PRO A 148 7.28 -4.87 4.16
N GLY A 149 8.43 -4.38 3.69
CA GLY A 149 9.68 -4.53 4.39
C GLY A 149 9.69 -3.66 5.65
N LYS A 150 10.50 -4.04 6.64
CA LYS A 150 11.12 -3.01 7.49
C LYS A 150 11.78 -2.06 6.51
N GLN A 151 11.29 -0.84 6.35
CA GLN A 151 11.97 0.15 5.53
C GLN A 151 13.44 0.12 5.94
N GLN A 152 14.30 -0.19 4.97
CA GLN A 152 15.60 0.45 4.90
C GLN A 152 15.30 1.94 4.99
N ILE A 153 15.32 2.47 6.22
CA ILE A 153 15.61 3.88 6.47
C ILE A 153 16.85 4.13 5.62
N GLY A 154 16.70 4.95 4.58
CA GLY A 154 17.63 4.96 3.46
C GLY A 154 19.08 5.04 3.94
N ALA A 155 19.92 4.18 3.37
CA ALA A 155 21.38 4.30 3.36
C ALA A 155 21.88 5.58 2.65
N ASN A 156 21.02 6.60 2.50
CA ASN A 156 21.30 7.93 1.96
C ASN A 156 21.15 9.04 3.02
N ALA A 157 20.99 8.70 4.31
CA ALA A 157 21.63 9.52 5.34
C ALA A 157 23.13 9.20 5.27
N GLN A 158 23.81 9.82 4.31
CA GLN A 158 25.25 9.73 4.13
C GLN A 158 25.92 10.17 5.44
N CYS A 159 26.50 9.26 6.22
CA CYS A 159 27.67 9.63 7.02
C CYS A 159 28.83 9.64 6.04
N PRO A 160 29.41 10.81 5.70
CA PRO A 160 30.55 10.86 4.81
C PRO A 160 31.81 10.48 5.59
N CYS A 161 32.52 9.50 5.04
CA CYS A 161 33.96 9.24 5.21
C CYS A 161 34.43 8.63 6.55
N ASP A 162 34.83 7.36 6.48
CA ASP A 162 35.89 6.78 7.34
C ASP A 162 37.18 7.62 7.25
N PRO A 163 38.06 7.56 8.27
CA PRO A 163 39.17 6.63 8.15
C PRO A 163 39.53 5.87 9.44
N LEU A 164 39.69 4.55 9.28
CA LEU A 164 40.75 3.73 9.87
C LEU A 164 41.27 4.15 11.26
N MET A 165 40.81 3.46 12.31
CA MET A 165 41.57 3.44 13.56
C MET A 165 42.82 2.56 13.40
N PRO A 166 43.99 3.01 13.90
CA PRO A 166 45.20 2.22 13.86
C PRO A 166 45.11 1.06 14.85
N ASN A 167 45.63 -0.07 14.40
CA ASN A 167 45.96 -1.20 15.25
C ASN A 167 46.91 -0.71 16.35
N THR A 168 46.54 -0.88 17.62
CA THR A 168 47.51 -0.81 18.72
C THR A 168 47.43 -2.12 19.49
N ASP A 169 48.37 -2.99 19.13
CA ASP A 169 48.89 -4.01 20.02
C ASP A 169 49.45 -3.35 21.29
N ASN A 170 49.11 -3.92 22.44
CA ASN A 170 49.96 -4.07 23.63
C ASN A 170 49.30 -5.06 24.60
#